data_AF-A0A9C9YY76-F1
#
_entry.id   AF-A0A9C9YY76-F1
#
_cell.length_a   1.000
_cell.length_b   1.000
_cell.length_c   1.000
_cell.angle_alpha   90.00
_cell.angle_beta   90.00
_cell.angle_gamma   90.00
#
_symmetry.space_group_name_H-M   'P 1'
#
loop_
_entity.id
_entity.type
_entity.pdbx_description
1 polymer ?
#
loop_
_entity_poly.entity_id
_entity_poly.type
_entity_poly.pdbx_seq_one_letter_code
_entity_poly.pdbx_strand_id
1 'polypeptide(L)' 'MKWLRELPVLPLAVVAILMAIAPIQPKPHLVEKLTMLMNGELVRPLDIFDLFLHGAPIALLIIKLFFLKNAMTR' A
#
# COMPACT_ATOMS: atom_id res chain seq x y z
N MET A 1 -1.02 15.55 12.16
CA MET A 1 -1.57 15.06 10.88
C MET A 1 -1.73 16.14 9.78
N LYS A 2 -1.10 17.33 9.89
CA LYS A 2 -1.23 18.38 8.85
C LYS A 2 -0.66 17.91 7.50
N TRP A 3 0.51 17.28 7.53
CA TRP A 3 1.17 16.69 6.37
C TRP A 3 0.30 15.67 5.61
N LEU A 4 -0.44 14.80 6.30
CA LEU A 4 -1.30 13.79 5.67
C LEU A 4 -2.49 14.43 4.94
N ARG A 5 -2.99 15.57 5.42
CA ARG A 5 -4.05 16.32 4.74
C ARG A 5 -3.52 17.02 3.49
N GLU A 6 -2.33 17.61 3.59
CA GLU A 6 -1.67 18.34 2.50
C GLU A 6 -1.15 17.44 1.37
N LEU A 7 -0.85 16.17 1.66
CA LEU A 7 -0.38 15.20 0.67
C LEU A 7 -1.39 15.08 -0.49
N PRO A 8 -1.06 15.36 -1.75
CA PRO A 8 -2.09 15.37 -2.81
C PRO A 8 -2.64 13.96 -3.09
N VAL A 9 -3.96 13.80 -3.16
CA VAL A 9 -4.62 12.49 -3.33
C VAL A 9 -4.23 11.83 -4.64
N LEU A 10 -4.26 12.57 -5.75
CA LEU A 10 -4.04 12.02 -7.08
C LEU A 10 -2.66 11.35 -7.27
N PRO A 11 -1.51 12.02 -7.01
CA PRO A 11 -0.21 11.37 -7.15
C PRO A 11 -0.04 10.21 -6.15
N LEU A 12 -0.59 10.33 -4.93
CA LEU A 12 -0.58 9.21 -3.98
C LEU A 12 -1.36 8.01 -4.53
N ALA A 13 -2.54 8.23 -5.11
CA ALA A 13 -3.35 7.19 -5.71
C ALA A 13 -2.66 6.53 -6.90
N VAL A 14 -2.02 7.33 -7.77
CA VAL A 14 -1.23 6.81 -8.89
C VAL A 14 -0.09 5.92 -8.39
N VAL A 15 0.73 6.40 -7.44
CA VAL A 15 1.83 5.61 -6.88
C VAL A 15 1.30 4.37 -6.16
N ALA A 16 0.20 4.47 -5.41
CA ALA A 16 -0.39 3.34 -4.71
C ALA A 16 -0.86 2.23 -5.66
N ILE A 17 -1.54 2.60 -6.74
CA ILE A 17 -2.02 1.63 -7.74
C ILE A 17 -0.83 1.01 -8.47
N LEU A 18 0.14 1.82 -8.90
CA LEU A 18 1.32 1.31 -9.59
C LEU A 18 2.12 0.35 -8.72
N MET A 19 2.39 0.72 -7.46
CA MET A 19 3.15 -0.12 -6.53
C MET A 19 2.38 -1.37 -6.09
N ALA A 20 1.05 -1.34 -6.03
CA ALA A 20 0.27 -2.54 -5.72
C ALA A 20 0.33 -3.59 -6.83
N ILE A 21 0.50 -3.16 -8.08
CA ILE A 21 0.47 -4.01 -9.27
C ILE A 21 1.89 -4.39 -9.73
N ALA A 22 2.87 -3.52 -9.51
CA ALA A 22 4.24 -3.72 -9.95
C ALA A 22 5.05 -4.61 -8.98
N PRO A 23 6.13 -5.24 -9.50
CA PRO A 23 6.24 -5.71 -10.87
C PRO A 23 5.19 -6.80 -11.15
N ILE A 24 4.76 -6.91 -12.41
CA ILE A 24 3.78 -7.90 -12.83
C ILE A 24 4.52 -9.10 -13.41
N GLN A 25 4.91 -10.11 -12.61
CA GLN A 25 5.33 -11.44 -13.12
C GLN A 25 5.76 -12.41 -12.00
N PRO A 26 5.29 -13.68 -12.00
CA PRO A 26 4.07 -14.22 -12.62
C PRO A 26 2.78 -13.72 -11.94
N LYS A 27 2.89 -13.09 -10.76
CA LYS A 27 1.85 -12.37 -10.03
C LYS A 27 2.41 -11.01 -9.58
N PRO A 28 1.57 -10.00 -9.27
CA PRO A 28 2.05 -8.80 -8.60
C PRO A 28 2.79 -9.14 -7.31
N HIS A 29 3.94 -8.49 -7.05
CA HIS A 29 4.73 -8.75 -5.83
C HIS A 29 3.87 -8.64 -4.57
N LEU A 30 3.01 -7.62 -4.48
CA LEU A 30 2.15 -7.45 -3.30
C LEU A 30 1.23 -8.66 -3.06
N VAL A 31 0.63 -9.21 -4.12
CA VAL A 31 -0.24 -10.40 -4.04
C VAL A 31 0.55 -11.65 -3.66
N GLU A 32 1.74 -11.81 -4.24
CA GLU A 32 2.64 -12.91 -3.89
C GLU A 32 3.02 -12.86 -2.41
N LYS A 33 3.51 -11.70 -1.92
CA LYS A 33 3.96 -11.57 -0.53
C LYS A 33 2.82 -11.71 0.47
N LEU A 34 1.62 -11.21 0.14
CA LEU A 34 0.42 -11.45 0.95
C LEU A 34 0.06 -12.94 1.03
N THR A 35 0.18 -13.67 -0.09
CA THR A 35 -0.04 -15.12 -0.11
C THR A 35 0.97 -15.85 0.76
N MET A 36 2.26 -15.51 0.64
CA MET A 36 3.33 -16.06 1.49
C MET A 36 3.07 -15.76 2.97
N LEU A 37 2.62 -14.55 3.30
CA LEU A 37 2.29 -14.16 4.67
C LEU A 37 1.17 -15.04 5.24
N MET A 38 0.09 -15.23 4.47
CA MET A 38 -1.05 -16.06 4.87
C MET A 38 -0.68 -17.53 5.04
N ASN A 39 0.28 -18.03 4.26
CA ASN A 39 0.78 -19.40 4.33
C ASN A 39 1.87 -19.60 5.41
N GLY A 40 2.35 -18.54 6.06
CA GLY A 40 3.48 -18.61 7.00
C GLY A 40 4.85 -18.80 6.33
N GLU A 41 4.96 -18.50 5.04
CA GLU A 41 6.15 -18.67 4.20
C GLU A 41 6.97 -17.37 4.05
N LEU A 42 6.47 -16.23 4.57
CA LEU A 42 7.13 -14.92 4.49
C LEU A 42 8.29 -14.78 5.50
N VAL A 43 9.31 -15.61 5.35
CA VAL A 43 10.43 -15.70 6.31
C VAL A 43 11.68 -14.94 5.88
N ARG A 44 11.84 -14.66 4.58
CA ARG A 44 13.05 -14.01 4.06
C ARG A 44 12.93 -12.49 4.29
N PRO A 45 13.97 -11.82 4.81
CA PRO A 45 13.94 -10.38 5.04
C PRO A 45 13.59 -9.54 3.80
N LEU A 46 14.05 -9.97 2.62
CA LEU A 46 13.72 -9.31 1.35
C LEU A 46 12.23 -9.40 1.01
N ASP A 47 11.57 -10.54 1.27
CA ASP A 47 10.14 -10.69 1.01
C ASP A 47 9.31 -9.83 1.97
N ILE A 48 9.76 -9.70 3.22
CA ILE A 48 9.16 -8.81 4.21
C ILE A 48 9.31 -7.34 3.77
N PHE A 49 10.52 -6.95 3.35
CA PHE A 49 10.77 -5.63 2.81
C PHE A 49 9.89 -5.34 1.60
N ASP A 50 9.79 -6.27 0.65
CA ASP A 50 8.96 -6.14 -0.54
C ASP A 50 7.48 -5.96 -0.20
N LEU A 51 6.97 -6.69 0.81
CA LEU A 51 5.60 -6.52 1.29
C LEU A 51 5.36 -5.08 1.76
N PHE A 52 6.27 -4.53 2.58
CA PHE A 52 6.14 -3.16 3.06
C PHE A 52 6.32 -2.13 1.95
N LEU A 53 7.29 -2.32 1.07
CA LEU A 53 7.57 -1.39 -0.03
C LEU A 53 6.36 -1.24 -0.96
N HIS A 54 5.73 -2.35 -1.34
CA HIS A 54 4.58 -2.34 -2.26
C HIS A 54 3.26 -2.06 -1.54
N GLY A 55 3.13 -2.47 -0.26
CA GLY A 55 1.92 -2.29 0.53
C GLY A 55 1.78 -0.91 1.21
N ALA A 56 2.89 -0.25 1.54
CA ALA A 56 2.84 1.03 2.25
C ALA A 56 2.11 2.15 1.48
N PRO A 57 2.30 2.33 0.16
CA PRO A 57 1.57 3.34 -0.59
C PRO A 57 0.05 3.17 -0.54
N ILE A 58 -0.46 1.94 -0.70
CA ILE A 58 -1.90 1.68 -0.66
C ILE A 58 -2.48 1.76 0.76
N ALA A 59 -1.72 1.32 1.77
CA ALA A 59 -2.10 1.51 3.16
C ALA A 59 -2.21 3.01 3.51
N LEU A 60 -1.23 3.82 3.07
CA LEU A 60 -1.24 5.28 3.27
C LEU A 60 -2.43 5.95 2.57
N LEU A 61 -2.76 5.52 1.36
CA LEU A 61 -3.94 6.00 0.63
C LEU A 61 -5.24 5.69 1.40
N ILE A 62 -5.43 4.47 1.88
CA ILE A 62 -6.60 4.06 2.68
C ILE A 62 -6.73 4.92 3.93
N ILE A 63 -5.62 5.09 4.67
CA ILE A 63 -5.59 5.93 5.88
C ILE A 63 -6.00 7.37 5.53
N LYS A 64 -5.43 7.95 4.47
CA LYS A 64 -5.78 9.31 4.03
C LYS A 64 -7.26 9.46 3.68
N LEU A 65 -7.82 8.52 2.92
CA LEU A 65 -9.23 8.55 2.51
C LEU A 65 -10.17 8.43 3.72
N PHE A 66 -9.83 7.58 4.70
CA PHE A 66 -10.58 7.48 5.96
C PHE A 66 -10.61 8.81 6.71
N PHE A 67 -9.47 9.51 6.82
CA PHE A 67 -9.41 10.82 7.47
C PHE A 67 -10.16 11.91 6.69
N LEU A 68 -10.09 11.90 5.35
CA LEU A 68 -10.83 12.85 4.52
C LEU A 68 -12.34 12.68 4.66
N LYS A 69 -12.83 11.43 4.62
CA LYS A 69 -14.25 11.12 4.83
C LYS A 69 -14.73 11.63 6.19
N ASN A 70 -13.98 11.33 7.25
CA ASN A 70 -14.34 11.75 8.62
C ASN A 70 -14.35 13.28 8.79
N ALA A 71 -13.55 14.02 8.02
CA ALA A 71 -13.53 15.48 8.03
C ALA A 71 -14.70 16.11 7.26
N MET A 72 -15.30 15.39 6.30
CA MET A 72 -16.45 15.85 5.52
C MET A 72 -17.79 15.53 6.20
N THR A 73 -17.82 14.48 7.03
CA THR A 73 -19.02 14.04 7.77
C THR A 73 -19.20 14.74 9.12
N ARG A 74 -18.29 15.65 9.49
CA ARG A 74 -18.37 16.50 10.69
C ARG A 74 -18.64 17.92 10.24
#